data_AF-A0A151KZ02-F1
#
_entry.id   AF-A0A151KZ02-F1
#
_cell.length_a   1.000
_cell.length_b   1.000
_cell.length_c   1.000
_cell.angle_alpha   90.00
_cell.angle_beta   90.00
_cell.angle_gamma   90.00
#
_symmetry.space_group_name_H-M   'P 1'
#
loop_
_entity.id
_entity.type
_entity.pdbx_description
1 polymer ?
#
loop_
_entity_poly.entity_id
_entity_poly.type
_entity_poly.pdbx_seq_one_letter_code
_entity_poly.pdbx_strand_id
1 'polypeptide(L)'
;MEKEIPASALIQLLHDLEDLEITNLESLVLEGAVKAGFVTKDDSAKNIYRRTWVKKVTEHANDAYNLEDVAMCENLAATIDNVKALLKARENKVSEILELLAKQILDAAPSYKG
;
A
#
# COMPACT_ATOMS: atom_id res chain seq x y z
N MET A 1 -29.87 -10.87 -19.72
CA MET A 1 -29.15 -9.73 -20.33
C MET A 1 -27.86 -9.56 -19.54
N GLU A 2 -26.74 -9.95 -20.12
CA GLU A 2 -25.45 -9.50 -19.60
C GLU A 2 -25.44 -7.98 -19.74
N LYS A 3 -25.13 -7.27 -18.65
CA LYS A 3 -24.96 -5.83 -18.70
C LYS A 3 -23.71 -5.55 -19.52
N GLU A 4 -23.87 -4.86 -20.65
CA GLU A 4 -22.73 -4.41 -21.44
C GLU A 4 -21.82 -3.55 -20.56
N ILE A 5 -20.55 -3.94 -20.47
CA ILE A 5 -19.54 -3.19 -19.73
C ILE A 5 -19.13 -2.01 -20.62
N PRO A 6 -19.23 -0.76 -20.14
CA PRO A 6 -18.85 0.39 -20.94
C PRO A 6 -17.35 0.33 -21.27
N ALA A 7 -17.00 0.69 -22.50
CA ALA A 7 -15.61 0.68 -22.98
C ALA A 7 -14.68 1.50 -22.08
N SER A 8 -15.16 2.61 -21.52
CA SER A 8 -14.39 3.42 -20.56
C SER A 8 -13.99 2.65 -19.30
N ALA A 9 -14.85 1.77 -18.78
CA ALA A 9 -14.53 0.95 -17.61
C ALA A 9 -13.50 -0.13 -17.94
N LEU A 10 -13.54 -0.70 -19.15
CA LEU A 10 -12.52 -1.65 -19.62
C LEU A 10 -11.15 -0.97 -19.81
N ILE A 11 -11.14 0.24 -20.37
CA ILE A 11 -9.90 1.02 -20.53
C ILE A 11 -9.29 1.36 -19.18
N GLN A 12 -10.10 1.80 -18.20
CA GLN A 12 -9.60 2.06 -16.85
C GLN A 12 -9.02 0.80 -16.21
N LEU A 13 -9.71 -0.34 -16.33
CA LEU A 13 -9.23 -1.59 -15.76
C LEU A 13 -7.88 -2.04 -16.35
N LEU A 14 -7.65 -1.78 -17.65
CA LEU A 14 -6.36 -2.07 -18.28
C LEU A 14 -5.25 -1.20 -17.69
N HIS A 15 -5.51 0.09 -17.47
CA HIS A 15 -4.56 0.97 -16.79
C HIS A 15 -4.30 0.53 -15.35
N ASP A 16 -5.34 0.17 -14.61
CA ASP A 16 -5.20 -0.27 -13.22
C ASP A 16 -4.39 -1.58 -13.12
N LEU A 17 -4.53 -2.48 -14.09
CA LEU A 17 -3.73 -3.70 -14.19
C LEU A 17 -2.27 -3.41 -14.53
N GLU A 18 -2.02 -2.52 -15.48
CA GLU A 18 -0.67 -2.07 -15.80
C GLU A 18 0.00 -1.44 -14.57
N ASP A 19 -0.72 -0.58 -13.85
CA ASP A 19 -0.27 0.03 -12.61
C ASP A 19 0.04 -1.03 -11.53
N LEU A 20 -0.78 -2.08 -11.41
CA LEU A 20 -0.52 -3.19 -10.50
C LEU A 20 0.80 -3.91 -10.79
N GLU A 21 1.10 -4.13 -12.07
CA GLU A 21 2.31 -4.84 -12.52
C GLU A 21 3.58 -3.99 -12.35
N ILE A 22 3.52 -2.68 -12.63
CA ILE A 22 4.71 -1.81 -12.64
C ILE A 22 5.05 -1.22 -11.27
N THR A 23 4.05 -1.05 -10.39
CA THR A 23 4.27 -0.48 -9.06
C THR A 23 4.43 -1.58 -8.02
N ASN A 24 5.03 -1.26 -6.87
CA ASN A 24 5.12 -2.17 -5.73
C ASN A 24 4.64 -1.49 -4.45
N LEU A 25 4.28 -2.30 -3.46
CA LEU A 25 3.74 -1.83 -2.19
C LEU A 25 4.68 -0.85 -1.47
N GLU A 26 5.99 -1.11 -1.51
CA GLU A 26 7.00 -0.23 -0.94
C GLU A 26 6.95 1.18 -1.52
N SER A 27 6.88 1.30 -2.84
CA SER A 27 6.86 2.59 -3.55
C SER A 27 5.58 3.37 -3.23
N LEU A 28 4.44 2.68 -3.16
CA LEU A 28 3.14 3.28 -2.85
C LEU A 28 3.08 3.79 -1.39
N VAL A 29 3.57 2.99 -0.43
CA VAL A 29 3.65 3.41 0.97
C VAL A 29 4.60 4.60 1.12
N LEU A 30 5.75 4.58 0.44
CA LEU A 30 6.69 5.69 0.47
C LEU A 30 6.07 6.98 -0.10
N GLU A 31 5.34 6.88 -1.22
CA GLU A 31 4.61 8.02 -1.79
C GLU A 31 3.56 8.55 -0.80
N GLY A 32 2.80 7.66 -0.16
CA GLY A 32 1.86 8.01 0.90
C GLY A 32 2.52 8.72 2.08
N ALA A 33 3.68 8.22 2.54
CA ALA A 33 4.46 8.84 3.61
C ALA A 33 5.00 10.22 3.23
N VAL A 34 5.32 10.45 1.95
CA VAL A 34 5.69 11.78 1.44
C VAL A 34 4.47 12.71 1.41
N LYS A 35 3.32 12.24 0.92
CA LYS A 35 2.07 13.02 0.91
C LYS A 35 1.62 13.41 2.32
N ALA A 36 1.82 12.54 3.30
CA ALA A 36 1.53 12.80 4.71
C ALA A 36 2.58 13.72 5.40
N GLY A 37 3.65 14.11 4.71
CA GLY A 37 4.72 14.95 5.27
C GLY A 37 5.62 14.23 6.28
N PHE A 38 5.50 12.91 6.41
CA PHE A 38 6.36 12.11 7.29
C PHE A 38 7.80 12.06 6.76
N VAL A 39 7.92 11.90 5.44
CA VAL A 39 9.17 11.88 4.66
C VAL A 39 9.17 13.06 3.70
N THR A 40 10.31 13.72 3.49
CA THR A 40 10.46 14.76 2.45
C THR A 40 11.17 14.22 1.23
N LYS A 41 11.25 15.01 0.15
CA LYS A 41 12.06 14.64 -1.03
C LYS A 41 13.57 14.85 -0.81
N ASP A 42 13.95 15.60 0.22
CA ASP A 42 15.33 16.01 0.47
C ASP A 42 16.20 14.92 1.12
N ASP A 43 17.47 14.86 0.76
CA ASP A 43 18.41 13.86 1.29
C ASP A 43 19.11 14.33 2.58
N SER A 44 18.31 14.70 3.58
CA SER A 44 18.84 14.90 4.94
C SER A 44 19.04 13.57 5.65
N ALA A 45 20.05 13.46 6.52
CA ALA A 45 20.29 12.25 7.31
C ALA A 45 19.02 11.78 8.06
N LYS A 46 18.28 12.71 8.67
CA LYS A 46 16.99 12.43 9.34
C LYS A 46 15.97 11.83 8.38
N ASN A 47 15.88 12.35 7.16
CA ASN A 47 14.96 11.85 6.15
C ASN A 47 15.38 10.49 5.60
N ILE A 48 16.68 10.24 5.43
CA ILE A 48 17.22 8.93 5.05
C ILE A 48 16.81 7.88 6.09
N TYR A 49 17.00 8.13 7.39
CA TYR A 49 16.58 7.19 8.43
C TYR A 49 15.06 6.94 8.41
N ARG A 50 14.25 7.97 8.20
CA ARG A 50 12.78 7.81 8.08
C ARG A 50 12.40 6.97 6.86
N ARG A 51 13.02 7.19 5.69
CA ARG A 51 12.80 6.37 4.49
C ARG A 51 13.18 4.91 4.74
N THR A 52 14.34 4.66 5.33
CA THR A 52 14.78 3.30 5.68
C THR A 52 13.81 2.63 6.64
N TRP A 53 13.28 3.38 7.61
CA TRP A 53 12.29 2.85 8.54
C TRP A 53 10.95 2.51 7.86
N VAL A 54 10.43 3.40 7.01
CA VAL A 54 9.22 3.14 6.20
C VAL A 54 9.40 1.88 5.35
N LYS A 55 10.53 1.75 4.67
CA LYS A 55 10.87 0.56 3.87
C LYS A 55 10.83 -0.70 4.73
N LYS A 56 11.54 -0.71 5.86
CA LYS A 56 11.60 -1.88 6.75
C LYS A 56 10.24 -2.30 7.30
N VAL A 57 9.41 -1.33 7.72
CA VAL A 57 8.05 -1.62 8.20
C VAL A 57 7.19 -2.18 7.07
N THR A 58 7.33 -1.64 5.85
CA THR A 58 6.61 -2.13 4.67
C THR A 58 7.02 -3.55 4.30
N GLU A 59 8.32 -3.87 4.35
CA GLU A 59 8.82 -5.23 4.12
C GLU A 59 8.20 -6.22 5.11
N HIS A 60 8.21 -5.91 6.41
CA HIS A 60 7.61 -6.78 7.43
C HIS A 60 6.09 -6.96 7.25
N ALA A 61 5.38 -5.91 6.87
CA ALA A 61 3.95 -6.01 6.55
C ALA A 61 3.71 -6.87 5.30
N ASN A 62 4.52 -6.68 4.26
CA ASN A 62 4.44 -7.46 3.03
C ASN A 62 4.69 -8.96 3.29
N ASP A 63 5.68 -9.30 4.12
CA ASP A 63 5.93 -10.68 4.55
C ASP A 63 4.72 -11.27 5.29
N ALA A 64 4.08 -10.50 6.17
CA ALA A 64 2.88 -10.95 6.88
C ALA A 64 1.70 -11.19 5.94
N TYR A 65 1.46 -10.30 4.97
CA TYR A 65 0.42 -10.49 3.96
C TYR A 65 0.69 -11.69 3.07
N ASN A 66 1.94 -11.91 2.64
CA ASN A 66 2.29 -13.09 1.85
C ASN A 66 2.05 -14.39 2.61
N LEU A 67 2.31 -14.41 3.92
CA LEU A 67 2.00 -15.55 4.78
C LEU A 67 0.48 -15.80 4.89
N GLU A 68 -0.31 -14.73 5.01
CA GLU A 68 -1.78 -14.81 5.00
C GLU A 68 -2.29 -15.36 3.66
N ASP A 69 -1.80 -14.83 2.55
CA ASP A 69 -2.19 -15.27 1.20
C ASP A 69 -1.89 -16.78 0.98
N VAL A 70 -0.71 -17.24 1.43
CA VAL A 70 -0.35 -18.67 1.40
C VAL A 70 -1.26 -19.52 2.28
N ALA A 71 -1.63 -19.03 3.47
CA ALA A 71 -2.50 -19.74 4.39
C ALA A 71 -3.94 -19.85 3.89
N MET A 72 -4.43 -18.83 3.16
CA MET A 72 -5.80 -18.78 2.64
C MET A 72 -5.96 -19.57 1.34
N CYS A 73 -4.88 -19.81 0.58
CA CYS A 73 -4.86 -20.65 -0.63
C CYS A 73 -5.97 -20.30 -1.65
N GLU A 74 -6.32 -19.02 -1.77
CA GLU A 74 -7.33 -18.57 -2.72
C GLU A 74 -6.74 -18.43 -4.12
N ASN A 75 -7.05 -19.38 -5.00
CA ASN A 75 -6.68 -19.29 -6.40
C ASN A 75 -7.74 -18.45 -7.15
N LEU A 76 -7.58 -17.14 -7.12
CA LEU A 76 -8.53 -16.20 -7.72
C LEU A 76 -8.49 -16.30 -9.25
N ALA A 77 -9.63 -16.61 -9.86
CA ALA A 77 -9.78 -16.54 -11.31
C ALA A 77 -9.57 -15.09 -11.81
N ALA A 78 -9.02 -14.91 -13.00
CA ALA A 78 -8.83 -13.59 -13.62
C ALA A 78 -10.17 -13.00 -14.12
N THR A 79 -11.03 -12.60 -13.18
CA THR A 79 -12.30 -11.91 -13.45
C THR A 79 -12.18 -10.42 -13.10
N ILE A 80 -13.01 -9.58 -13.72
CA ILE A 80 -13.03 -8.13 -13.45
C ILE A 80 -13.26 -7.83 -11.96
N ASP A 81 -14.16 -8.59 -11.32
CA ASP A 81 -14.46 -8.39 -9.90
C ASP A 81 -13.27 -8.76 -9.01
N ASN A 82 -12.53 -9.82 -9.36
CA ASN A 82 -11.32 -10.20 -8.63
C ASN A 82 -10.20 -9.17 -8.80
N VAL A 83 -10.03 -8.59 -10.01
CA VAL A 83 -9.08 -7.49 -10.23
C VAL A 83 -9.43 -6.29 -9.35
N LYS A 84 -10.70 -5.88 -9.31
CA LYS A 84 -11.16 -4.80 -8.42
C LYS A 84 -10.92 -5.11 -6.94
N ALA A 85 -11.14 -6.36 -6.53
CA ALA A 85 -10.87 -6.79 -5.17
C ALA A 85 -9.38 -6.70 -4.83
N LEU A 86 -8.50 -7.12 -5.75
CA LEU A 86 -7.04 -7.01 -5.60
C LEU A 86 -6.57 -5.56 -5.52
N LEU A 87 -7.10 -4.67 -6.38
CA LEU A 87 -6.81 -3.22 -6.32
C LEU A 87 -7.19 -2.65 -4.96
N LYS A 88 -8.41 -2.92 -4.50
CA LYS A 88 -8.89 -2.44 -3.20
C LYS A 88 -8.08 -3.03 -2.04
N ALA A 89 -7.73 -4.32 -2.10
CA ALA A 89 -6.89 -4.95 -1.10
C ALA A 89 -5.52 -4.26 -1.02
N ARG A 90 -4.94 -3.88 -2.16
CA ARG A 90 -3.68 -3.13 -2.20
C ARG A 90 -3.80 -1.74 -1.57
N GLU A 91 -4.85 -0.99 -1.91
CA GLU A 91 -5.12 0.31 -1.29
C GLU A 91 -5.26 0.19 0.23
N ASN A 92 -5.97 -0.83 0.70
CA ASN A 92 -6.11 -1.13 2.12
C ASN A 92 -4.75 -1.44 2.77
N LYS A 93 -3.94 -2.31 2.16
CA LYS A 93 -2.58 -2.64 2.64
C LYS A 93 -1.72 -1.37 2.79
N VAL A 94 -1.79 -0.44 1.83
CA VAL A 94 -1.10 0.86 1.94
C VAL A 94 -1.61 1.67 3.13
N SER A 95 -2.94 1.79 3.29
CA SER A 95 -3.55 2.53 4.39
C SER A 95 -3.17 1.96 5.76
N GLU A 96 -3.28 0.65 5.91
CA GLU A 96 -2.94 -0.06 7.16
C GLU A 96 -1.48 0.16 7.57
N ILE A 97 -0.55 0.11 6.61
CA ILE A 97 0.86 0.37 6.89
C ILE A 97 1.07 1.84 7.31
N LEU A 98 0.43 2.80 6.65
CA LEU A 98 0.51 4.22 7.03
C LEU A 98 -0.09 4.47 8.42
N GLU A 99 -1.20 3.82 8.76
CA GLU A 99 -1.81 3.89 10.09
C GLU A 99 -0.90 3.28 11.17
N LEU A 100 -0.28 2.13 10.89
CA LEU A 100 0.71 1.51 11.77
C LEU A 100 1.89 2.46 12.03
N LEU A 101 2.43 3.08 10.96
CA LEU A 101 3.50 4.06 11.07
C LEU A 101 3.07 5.25 11.94
N ALA A 102 1.89 5.81 11.69
CA ALA A 102 1.34 6.93 12.46
C ALA A 102 1.19 6.58 13.96
N LYS A 103 0.64 5.40 14.26
CA LYS A 103 0.47 4.92 15.63
C LYS A 103 1.80 4.76 16.36
N GLN A 104 2.79 4.13 15.73
CA GLN A 104 4.11 3.96 16.33
C GLN A 104 4.79 5.31 16.63
N ILE A 105 4.58 6.33 15.80
CA ILE A 105 5.08 7.69 16.07
C ILE A 105 4.40 8.30 17.29
N LEU A 106 3.07 8.15 17.41
CA LEU A 106 2.30 8.66 18.55
C LEU A 106 2.71 7.94 19.85
N ASP A 107 2.88 6.63 19.82
CA ASP A 107 3.26 5.80 20.98
C ASP A 107 4.69 6.09 21.43
N ALA A 108 5.60 6.41 20.51
CA ALA A 108 6.99 6.77 20.81
C ALA A 108 7.16 8.25 21.18
N ALA A 109 6.12 9.09 21.00
CA ALA A 109 6.19 10.48 21.39
C ALA A 109 6.28 10.55 22.92
N PRO A 110 7.28 11.26 23.50
CA PRO A 110 7.36 11.40 24.93
C PRO A 110 6.07 12.03 25.44
N SER A 111 5.47 11.46 26.49
CA SER A 111 4.35 12.10 27.16
C SER A 111 4.85 13.44 27.69
N TYR A 112 4.53 14.54 27.00
CA TYR A 112 4.74 15.88 27.54
C TYR A 112 3.81 16.02 28.75
N LYS A 113 4.31 15.61 29.92
CA LYS A 113 3.75 16.03 31.19
C LYS A 113 4.15 17.49 31.36
N GLY A 114 3.22 18.38 31.01
CA GLY A 114 3.18 19.72 31.61
C GLY A 114 2.90 19.60 33.10
#